data_AF-A0A511ZCT2-F1
#
_entry.id   AF-A0A511ZCT2-F1
#
_cell.length_a   1.000
_cell.length_b   1.000
_cell.length_c   1.000
_cell.angle_alpha   90.00
_cell.angle_beta   90.00
_cell.angle_gamma   90.00
#
_symmetry.space_group_name_H-M   'P 1'
#
loop_
_entity.id
_entity.type
_entity.pdbx_description
1 polymer ?
#
loop_
_entity_poly.entity_id
_entity_poly.type
_entity_poly.pdbx_seq_one_letter_code
_entity_poly.pdbx_strand_id
1 'polypeptide(L)'
;MGALSKNVKEELANALNDKNAAMFVAEGKLFSLEVHEPPFMDEEYDDLVENIESYPELKESLQRYYDNPEMQRFTAKELKELRHERRK
;
A
#
# COMPACT_ATOMS: atom_id res chain seq x y z
N MET A 1 -20.44 -26.85 -8.46
CA MET A 1 -20.27 -25.93 -7.32
C MET A 1 -21.15 -26.45 -6.19
N GLY A 2 -20.57 -27.18 -5.24
CA GLY A 2 -21.33 -27.71 -4.09
C GLY A 2 -21.88 -26.57 -3.24
N ALA A 3 -23.09 -26.72 -2.72
CA ALA A 3 -23.65 -25.73 -1.81
C ALA A 3 -22.79 -25.67 -0.54
N LEU A 4 -22.21 -24.50 -0.23
CA LEU A 4 -21.47 -24.27 1.01
C LEU A 4 -22.36 -24.61 2.22
N SER A 5 -21.77 -25.21 3.25
CA SER A 5 -22.49 -25.50 4.50
C SER A 5 -22.96 -24.19 5.15
N LYS A 6 -24.03 -24.26 5.96
CA LYS A 6 -24.58 -23.07 6.63
C LYS A 6 -23.52 -22.36 7.48
N ASN A 7 -22.70 -23.13 8.20
CA ASN A 7 -21.63 -22.63 9.05
C ASN A 7 -20.57 -21.84 8.24
N VAL A 8 -20.17 -22.35 7.07
CA VAL A 8 -19.21 -21.64 6.19
C VAL A 8 -19.78 -20.31 5.69
N LYS A 9 -21.09 -20.25 5.42
CA LYS A 9 -21.74 -19.01 4.99
C LYS A 9 -21.78 -17.97 6.10
N GLU A 10 -22.03 -18.39 7.33
CA GLU A 10 -22.02 -17.51 8.51
C GLU A 10 -20.61 -16.99 8.80
N GLU A 11 -19.59 -17.86 8.78
CA GLU A 11 -18.19 -17.46 8.98
C GLU A 11 -17.72 -16.48 7.89
N LEU A 12 -18.10 -16.71 6.63
CA LEU A 12 -17.81 -15.77 5.53
C LEU A 12 -18.56 -14.44 5.69
N ALA A 13 -19.83 -14.46 6.08
CA ALA A 13 -20.61 -13.23 6.28
C ALA A 13 -20.03 -12.38 7.41
N ASN A 14 -19.60 -13.02 8.50
CA ASN A 14 -18.95 -12.35 9.63
C ASN A 14 -17.58 -11.76 9.21
N ALA A 15 -16.78 -12.53 8.47
CA ALA A 15 -15.48 -12.06 7.97
C ALA A 15 -15.60 -10.83 7.05
N LEU A 16 -16.61 -10.83 6.17
CA LEU A 16 -16.89 -9.72 5.25
C LEU A 16 -17.44 -8.48 5.97
N ASN A 17 -18.32 -8.66 6.95
CA ASN A 17 -18.92 -7.54 7.69
C ASN A 17 -17.92 -6.87 8.63
N ASP A 18 -17.14 -7.66 9.37
CA ASP A 18 -16.26 -7.14 10.43
C ASP A 18 -14.82 -6.90 9.96
N LYS A 19 -14.53 -7.08 8.66
CA LYS A 19 -13.16 -7.02 8.11
C LYS A 19 -12.17 -7.89 8.91
N ASN A 20 -12.65 -9.03 9.40
CA ASN A 20 -11.84 -9.94 10.20
C ASN A 20 -11.32 -11.11 9.38
N ALA A 21 -10.14 -11.60 9.74
CA ALA A 21 -9.64 -12.85 9.20
C ALA A 21 -10.54 -14.02 9.66
N ALA A 22 -10.76 -14.99 8.78
CA ALA A 22 -11.57 -16.17 9.08
C ALA A 22 -10.93 -17.46 8.55
N MET A 23 -11.17 -18.58 9.23
CA MET A 23 -10.75 -19.90 8.78
C MET A 23 -11.93 -20.84 8.82
N PHE A 24 -12.14 -21.61 7.75
CA PHE A 24 -13.27 -22.53 7.65
C PHE A 24 -12.95 -23.76 6.79
N VAL A 25 -13.72 -24.84 6.98
CA VAL A 25 -13.55 -26.07 6.22
C VAL A 25 -14.69 -26.25 5.23
N ALA A 26 -14.37 -26.37 3.94
CA ALA A 26 -15.33 -26.68 2.88
C ALA A 26 -14.82 -27.85 2.04
N GLU A 27 -15.69 -28.83 1.76
CA GLU A 27 -15.35 -30.02 0.96
C GLU A 27 -14.08 -30.76 1.46
N GLY A 28 -13.86 -30.78 2.79
CA GLY A 28 -12.68 -31.41 3.41
C GLY A 28 -11.37 -30.63 3.26
N LYS A 29 -11.41 -29.39 2.74
CA LYS A 29 -10.26 -28.50 2.61
C LYS A 29 -10.38 -27.33 3.58
N LEU A 30 -9.27 -26.94 4.20
CA LEU A 30 -9.18 -25.76 5.06
C LEU A 30 -8.91 -24.52 4.20
N PHE A 31 -9.71 -23.48 4.39
CA PHE A 31 -9.57 -22.18 3.73
C PHE A 31 -9.31 -21.12 4.78
N SER A 32 -8.38 -20.20 4.49
CA SER A 32 -8.12 -18.99 5.27
C SER A 32 -8.44 -17.76 4.44
N LEU A 33 -9.20 -16.83 5.03
CA LEU A 33 -9.48 -15.51 4.50
C LEU A 33 -8.68 -14.50 5.32
N GLU A 34 -7.77 -13.79 4.67
CA GLU A 34 -7.00 -12.71 5.28
C GLU A 34 -7.53 -11.38 4.78
N VAL A 35 -7.67 -10.42 5.70
CA VAL A 35 -8.06 -9.05 5.34
C VAL A 35 -6.78 -8.27 5.13
N HIS A 36 -6.50 -7.97 3.87
CA HIS A 36 -5.45 -7.04 3.52
C HIS A 36 -6.01 -5.63 3.66
N GLU A 37 -5.79 -4.99 4.81
CA GLU A 37 -5.86 -3.53 4.83
C GLU A 37 -4.66 -3.03 4.03
N PRO A 38 -4.86 -2.41 2.84
CA PRO A 38 -3.77 -1.63 2.28
C PRO A 38 -3.41 -0.59 3.36
N PRO A 39 -2.11 -0.33 3.63
CA PRO A 39 -1.77 0.84 4.41
C PRO A 39 -2.49 2.01 3.73
N PHE A 40 -3.32 2.72 4.50
CA PHE A 40 -4.04 3.89 4.03
C PHE A 40 -3.02 4.80 3.34
N MET A 41 -3.02 4.81 2.00
CA MET A 41 -2.24 5.77 1.20
C MET A 41 -3.04 7.08 1.12
N ASP A 42 -3.67 7.45 2.23
CA ASP A 42 -4.27 8.75 2.52
C ASP A 42 -3.48 9.38 3.69
N GLU A 43 -2.18 9.11 3.81
CA GLU A 43 -1.26 10.03 4.49
C GLU A 43 -1.18 11.31 3.62
N GLU A 44 -2.22 12.13 3.76
CA GLU A 44 -2.10 13.54 4.08
C GLU A 44 -0.93 14.23 3.36
N TYR A 45 -1.09 14.45 2.05
CA TYR A 45 -0.22 15.37 1.31
C TYR A 45 -0.17 16.77 1.95
N ASP A 46 -1.23 17.12 2.70
CA ASP A 46 -1.33 18.35 3.49
C ASP A 46 -0.30 18.37 4.64
N ASP A 47 0.01 17.23 5.26
CA ASP A 47 0.97 17.14 6.37
C ASP A 47 2.42 17.31 5.90
N LEU A 48 2.76 16.94 4.67
CA LEU A 48 4.14 16.97 4.18
C LEU A 48 4.67 18.40 4.07
N VAL A 49 3.84 19.35 3.63
CA VAL A 49 4.23 20.75 3.52
C VAL A 49 4.47 21.34 4.90
N GLU A 50 3.55 21.10 5.85
CA GLU A 50 3.69 21.56 7.23
C GLU A 50 4.89 20.93 7.95
N ASN A 51 5.16 19.64 7.70
CA ASN A 51 6.35 18.96 8.20
C ASN A 51 7.63 19.59 7.63
N ILE A 52 7.70 19.89 6.33
CA ILE A 52 8.88 20.54 5.75
C ILE A 52 9.07 21.96 6.32
N GLU A 53 7.99 22.69 6.57
CA GLU A 53 8.06 24.03 7.15
C GLU A 53 8.46 24.04 8.62
N SER A 54 8.02 23.04 9.39
CA SER A 54 8.34 22.92 10.82
C SER A 54 9.79 22.49 11.08
N TYR A 55 10.48 21.89 10.11
CA TYR A 55 11.90 21.50 10.22
C TYR A 55 12.80 22.32 9.29
N PRO A 56 13.42 23.42 9.77
CA PRO A 56 14.24 24.30 8.93
C PRO A 56 15.48 23.60 8.34
N GLU A 57 16.07 22.64 9.06
CA GLU A 57 17.21 21.84 8.56
C GLU A 57 16.80 20.95 7.38
N LEU A 58 15.60 20.37 7.42
CA LEU A 58 15.04 19.57 6.33
C LEU A 58 14.77 20.45 5.11
N LYS A 59 14.16 21.62 5.32
CA LYS A 59 13.92 22.60 4.26
C LYS A 59 15.21 23.03 3.58
N GLU A 60 16.25 23.36 4.36
CA GLU A 60 17.54 23.77 3.81
C GLU A 60 18.21 22.63 3.04
N SER A 61 18.17 21.41 3.57
CA SER A 61 18.67 20.23 2.88
C SER A 61 17.96 20.06 1.53
N LEU A 62 16.62 19.95 1.51
CA LEU A 62 15.84 19.79 0.29
C LEU A 62 16.09 20.92 -0.73
N GLN A 63 16.20 22.17 -0.26
CA GLN A 63 16.51 23.31 -1.10
C GLN A 63 17.88 23.17 -1.77
N ARG A 64 18.92 22.72 -1.04
CA ARG A 64 20.24 22.43 -1.63
C ARG A 64 20.17 21.36 -2.71
N TYR A 65 19.33 20.33 -2.55
CA TYR A 65 19.08 19.32 -3.58
C TYR A 65 18.41 19.96 -4.81
N TYR A 66 17.41 20.82 -4.61
CA TYR A 66 16.72 21.54 -5.69
C TYR A 66 17.56 22.59 -6.40
N ASP A 67 18.52 23.22 -5.73
CA ASP A 67 19.36 24.26 -6.30
C ASP A 67 20.63 23.70 -6.95
N ASN A 68 20.91 22.40 -6.78
CA ASN A 68 22.08 21.76 -7.39
C ASN A 68 21.84 21.47 -8.88
N PRO A 69 22.54 22.16 -9.81
CA PRO A 69 22.37 21.94 -11.25
C PRO A 69 23.01 20.64 -11.76
N GLU A 70 23.97 20.09 -11.01
CA GLU A 70 24.68 18.85 -11.38
C GLU A 70 23.88 17.59 -10.99
N MET A 71 22.83 17.75 -10.20
CA MET A 71 22.05 16.61 -9.73
C MET A 71 21.08 16.13 -10.80
N GLN A 72 21.21 14.86 -11.21
CA GLN A 72 20.30 14.26 -12.17
C GLN A 72 18.90 14.13 -11.59
N ARG A 73 17.94 14.81 -12.23
CA ARG A 73 16.52 14.73 -11.89
C ARG A 73 15.89 13.71 -12.81
N PHE A 74 15.23 12.73 -12.22
CA PHE A 74 14.47 11.74 -12.98
C PHE A 74 12.99 11.97 -12.73
N THR A 75 12.25 12.08 -13.82
CA THR A 75 10.79 11.99 -13.80
C THR A 75 10.36 10.56 -13.49
N ALA A 76 9.14 10.40 -12.98
CA ALA A 76 8.56 9.08 -12.72
C ALA A 76 8.56 8.19 -13.98
N LYS A 77 8.43 8.81 -15.17
CA LYS A 77 8.50 8.11 -16.46
C LYS A 77 9.89 7.57 -16.75
N GLU A 78 10.94 8.38 -16.57
CA GLU A 78 12.33 7.95 -16.77
C GLU A 78 12.74 6.85 -15.79
N LEU A 79 12.31 6.95 -14.53
CA LEU A 79 12.54 5.88 -13.53
C LEU A 79 11.85 4.57 -13.93
N LYS A 80 10.65 4.65 -14.52
CA LYS A 80 9.91 3.48 -15.00
C LYS A 80 10.60 2.84 -16.21
N GLU A 81 11.13 3.66 -17.12
CA GLU A 81 11.89 3.21 -18.29
C GLU A 81 13.21 2.56 -17.87
N LEU A 82 14.01 3.17 -16.99
CA LEU A 82 15.23 2.59 -16.42
C LEU A 82 14.97 1.24 -15.73
N ARG A 83 13.86 1.12 -14.99
CA ARG A 83 13.47 -0.16 -14.36
C ARG A 83 13.15 -1.23 -15.40
N HIS A 84 12.55 -0.85 -16.53
CA HIS A 84 12.24 -1.76 -17.62
C HIS A 84 13.49 -2.20 -18.38
N GLU A 85 14.43 -1.30 -18.62
CA GLU A 85 15.70 -1.62 -19.28
C GLU A 85 16.55 -2.58 -18.45
N ARG A 86 16.58 -2.41 -17.12
CA ARG A 86 17.30 -3.33 -16.21
C ARG A 86 16.73 -4.75 -16.13
N ARG A 87 15.51 -4.99 -16.62
CA ARG A 87 14.84 -6.29 -16.59
C ARG A 87 14.92 -7.05 -17.92
N LYS A 88 15.56 -6.46 -18.93
CA LYS A 88 15.92 -7.13 -20.18
C LYS A 88 17.34 -7.67 -20.08
#